data_AF-A0A258BEF7-F1
#
_entry.id   AF-A0A258BEF7-F1
#
_cell.length_a   1.000
_cell.length_b   1.000
_cell.length_c   1.000
_cell.angle_alpha   90.00
_cell.angle_beta   90.00
_cell.angle_gamma   90.00
#
_symmetry.space_group_name_H-M   'P 1'
#
loop_
_entity.id
_entity.type
_entity.pdbx_description
1 polymer ?
#
loop_
_entity_poly.entity_id
_entity_poly.type
_entity_poly.pdbx_seq_one_letter_code
_entity_poly.pdbx_strand_id
1 'polypeptide(L)'
;MATNVVDFHNMQPIERLCKTLGDDECRRLGFLLDDEHGITVLSTAGFGYLLFVEAAGVTSLAEAFSAGYQCAAEFHNADLEE
;
A
#
# COMPACT_ATOMS: atom_id res chain seq x y z
N MET A 1 -4.43 -23.86 -5.43
CA MET A 1 -4.20 -22.42 -5.60
C MET A 1 -4.24 -21.82 -4.21
N ALA A 2 -3.11 -21.30 -3.72
CA ALA A 2 -3.05 -20.70 -2.39
C ALA A 2 -3.74 -19.33 -2.46
N THR A 3 -4.92 -19.24 -1.86
CA THR A 3 -5.59 -17.97 -1.63
C THR A 3 -4.69 -17.19 -0.66
N ASN A 4 -4.01 -16.14 -1.13
CA ASN A 4 -3.27 -15.22 -0.28
C ASN A 4 -4.29 -14.42 0.54
N VAL A 5 -4.82 -15.05 1.59
CA VAL A 5 -5.69 -14.40 2.56
C VAL A 5 -4.78 -13.49 3.38
N VAL A 6 -4.85 -12.19 3.11
CA VAL A 6 -4.22 -11.17 3.95
C VAL A 6 -4.92 -11.22 5.30
N ASP A 7 -4.26 -11.80 6.29
CA ASP A 7 -4.74 -11.88 7.66
C ASP A 7 -4.47 -10.56 8.39
N PHE A 8 -5.45 -9.66 8.34
CA PHE A 8 -5.42 -8.37 9.03
C PHE A 8 -5.40 -8.49 10.56
N HIS A 9 -5.69 -9.66 11.13
CA HIS A 9 -5.67 -9.84 12.58
C HIS A 9 -4.28 -10.11 13.14
N ASN A 10 -3.33 -10.58 12.32
CA ASN A 10 -2.02 -11.06 12.78
C ASN A 10 -0.82 -10.25 12.30
N MET A 11 -1.01 -9.19 11.49
CA MET A 11 0.08 -8.33 11.04
C MET A 11 -0.29 -6.87 11.20
N GLN A 12 0.47 -6.16 12.05
CA GLN A 12 0.42 -4.70 12.04
C GLN A 12 0.92 -4.24 10.65
N PRO A 13 0.10 -3.57 9.82
CA PRO A 13 0.44 -3.20 8.45
C PRO A 13 1.80 -2.47 8.34
N ILE A 14 2.13 -1.69 9.37
CA ILE A 14 3.41 -1.01 9.53
C ILE A 14 4.56 -2.01 9.62
N GLU A 15 4.47 -3.05 10.45
CA GLU A 15 5.50 -4.08 10.56
C GLU A 15 5.75 -4.80 9.23
N ARG A 16 4.69 -5.03 8.45
CA ARG A 16 4.79 -5.68 7.13
C ARG A 16 5.54 -4.80 6.13
N LEU A 17 5.23 -3.50 6.11
CA LEU A 17 5.95 -2.52 5.31
C LEU A 17 7.42 -2.43 5.72
N CYS A 18 7.69 -2.27 7.03
CA CYS A 18 9.05 -2.17 7.55
C CYS A 18 9.86 -3.44 7.29
N LYS A 19 9.25 -4.64 7.33
CA LYS A 19 9.93 -5.89 6.97
C LYS A 19 10.26 -5.99 5.49
N THR A 20 9.43 -5.41 4.62
CA THR A 20 9.57 -5.52 3.17
C THR A 20 10.55 -4.49 2.61
N LEU A 21 10.45 -3.24 3.06
CA LEU A 21 11.17 -2.10 2.48
C LEU A 21 12.19 -1.48 3.44
N GLY A 22 12.04 -1.70 4.75
CA GLY A 22 12.78 -0.99 5.79
C GLY A 22 12.07 0.28 6.25
N ASP A 23 12.25 0.65 7.53
CA ASP A 23 11.56 1.80 8.15
C ASP A 23 11.90 3.14 7.46
N ASP A 24 13.19 3.39 7.24
CA ASP A 24 13.68 4.62 6.59
C ASP A 24 13.11 4.79 5.18
N GLU A 25 13.04 3.70 4.42
CA GLU A 25 12.51 3.71 3.06
C GLU A 25 10.99 3.93 3.07
N CYS A 26 10.27 3.32 4.01
CA CYS A 26 8.84 3.56 4.18
C CYS A 26 8.53 5.03 4.51
N ARG A 27 9.38 5.68 5.31
CA ARG A 27 9.28 7.13 5.59
C ARG A 27 9.63 7.97 4.36
N ARG A 28 10.71 7.63 3.65
CA ARG A 28 11.15 8.32 2.42
C ARG A 28 10.08 8.30 1.33
N LEU A 29 9.36 7.19 1.21
CA LEU A 29 8.27 7.01 0.25
C LEU A 29 6.93 7.60 0.74
N GLY A 30 6.86 8.10 1.98
CA GLY A 30 5.65 8.66 2.57
C GLY A 30 4.59 7.61 2.92
N PHE A 31 4.98 6.33 3.07
CA PHE A 31 4.09 5.25 3.50
C PHE A 31 3.85 5.27 5.00
N LEU A 32 4.83 5.75 5.76
CA LEU A 32 4.75 5.99 7.19
C LEU A 32 4.95 7.49 7.46
N LEU A 33 4.14 8.01 8.35
CA LEU A 33 4.17 9.41 8.79
C LEU A 33 4.17 9.42 10.32
N ASP A 34 4.77 10.42 10.95
CA ASP A 34 4.59 10.65 12.38
C ASP A 34 3.49 11.68 12.60
N ASP A 35 2.59 11.40 13.55
CA ASP A 35 1.59 12.38 13.97
C ASP A 35 2.21 13.46 14.89
N GLU A 36 1.38 14.42 15.30
CA GLU A 36 1.79 15.52 16.20
C GLU A 36 2.28 15.06 17.59
N HIS A 37 2.00 13.80 17.96
CA HIS A 37 2.42 13.17 19.21
C HIS A 37 3.65 12.25 19.01
N GLY A 38 4.21 12.18 17.81
CA GLY A 38 5.34 11.31 17.47
C GLY A 38 4.97 9.83 17.32
N ILE A 39 3.69 9.53 17.11
CA ILE A 39 3.21 8.17 16.82
C ILE A 39 3.29 7.93 15.32
N THR A 40 3.99 6.86 14.93
CA THR A 40 4.07 6.45 13.54
C THR A 40 2.72 5.87 13.09
N VAL A 41 2.16 6.45 12.04
CA VAL A 41 0.90 6.10 11.41
C VAL A 41 1.11 5.67 9.96
N LEU A 42 0.23 4.78 9.50
CA LEU A 42 0.19 4.33 8.12
C LEU A 42 -0.54 5.38 7.25
N SER A 43 0.09 5.81 6.17
CA SER A 43 -0.56 6.70 5.20
C SER A 43 -1.47 5.93 4.23
N THR A 44 -2.38 6.65 3.57
CA THR A 44 -3.22 6.09 2.50
C THR A 44 -2.38 5.47 1.37
N ALA A 45 -1.24 6.10 1.03
CA ALA A 45 -0.32 5.57 0.03
C ALA A 45 0.33 4.26 0.49
N GLY A 46 0.76 4.18 1.75
CA GLY A 46 1.30 2.94 2.34
C GLY A 46 0.27 1.82 2.39
N PHE A 47 -0.98 2.15 2.70
CA PHE A 47 -2.08 1.17 2.66
C PHE A 47 -2.39 0.70 1.23
N GLY A 48 -2.40 1.63 0.26
CA GLY A 48 -2.55 1.32 -1.15
C GLY A 48 -1.44 0.38 -1.67
N TYR A 49 -0.19 0.60 -1.25
CA TYR A 49 0.92 -0.30 -1.57
C TYR A 49 0.66 -1.73 -1.08
N LEU A 50 0.22 -1.90 0.17
CA LEU A 50 -0.08 -3.23 0.72
C LEU A 50 -1.20 -3.94 -0.04
N LEU A 51 -2.24 -3.22 -0.45
CA LEU A 51 -3.37 -3.80 -1.17
C LEU A 51 -3.06 -4.11 -2.64
N PHE A 52 -2.45 -3.18 -3.36
CA PHE A 52 -2.35 -3.24 -4.82
C PHE A 52 -1.00 -3.73 -5.33
N VAL A 53 0.05 -3.64 -4.51
CA VAL A 53 1.37 -4.16 -4.86
C VAL A 53 1.60 -5.47 -4.15
N GLU A 54 1.52 -5.46 -2.82
CA GLU A 54 1.90 -6.63 -2.03
C GLU A 54 0.89 -7.78 -2.15
N ALA A 55 -0.41 -7.53 -1.92
CA ALA A 55 -1.43 -8.57 -1.97
C ALA A 55 -1.66 -9.11 -3.40
N ALA A 56 -1.45 -8.26 -4.42
CA ALA A 56 -1.50 -8.66 -5.82
C ALA A 56 -0.26 -9.45 -6.29
N GLY A 57 0.77 -9.57 -5.45
CA GLY A 57 2.01 -10.25 -5.80
C GLY A 57 2.78 -9.56 -6.92
N VAL A 58 2.67 -8.23 -7.00
CA VAL A 58 3.39 -7.42 -7.98
C VAL A 58 4.88 -7.40 -7.65
N THR A 59 5.72 -7.78 -8.61
CA THR A 59 7.16 -7.95 -8.36
C THR A 59 8.03 -6.98 -9.14
N SER A 60 7.47 -6.29 -10.12
CA SER A 60 8.19 -5.33 -10.95
C SER A 60 7.66 -3.91 -10.84
N LEU A 61 8.54 -2.94 -11.08
CA LEU A 61 8.18 -1.52 -11.09
C LEU A 61 7.11 -1.20 -12.15
N ALA A 62 7.18 -1.86 -13.31
CA ALA A 62 6.22 -1.65 -14.40
C ALA A 62 4.83 -2.15 -14.02
N GLU A 63 4.73 -3.32 -13.38
CA GLU A 63 3.47 -3.84 -12.86
C GLU A 63 2.90 -2.92 -11.77
N ALA A 64 3.73 -2.45 -10.84
CA ALA A 64 3.28 -1.56 -9.76
C ALA A 64 2.76 -0.23 -10.31
N PHE A 65 3.44 0.33 -11.30
CA PHE A 65 2.98 1.53 -12.00
C PHE A 65 1.64 1.28 -12.72
N SER A 66 1.51 0.17 -13.45
CA SER A 66 0.27 -0.16 -14.17
C SER A 66 -0.91 -0.37 -13.23
N ALA A 67 -0.68 -1.03 -12.08
CA ALA A 67 -1.71 -1.23 -11.05
C ALA A 67 -2.18 0.11 -10.46
N GLY A 68 -1.24 1.02 -10.15
CA GLY A 68 -1.58 2.36 -9.67
C GLY A 68 -2.35 3.18 -10.71
N TYR A 69 -1.95 3.12 -11.99
CA TYR A 69 -2.63 3.80 -13.07
C TYR A 69 -4.06 3.27 -13.29
N GLN A 70 -4.24 1.94 -13.29
CA GLN A 70 -5.55 1.31 -13.41
C GLN A 70 -6.47 1.70 -12.25
N CYS A 71 -5.97 1.64 -11.02
CA CYS A 71 -6.73 2.01 -9.84
C CYS A 71 -7.21 3.48 -9.90
N ALA A 72 -6.38 4.40 -10.39
CA ALA A 72 -6.76 5.81 -10.57
C ALA A 72 -7.77 6.01 -11.71
N ALA A 73 -7.60 5.28 -12.83
CA ALA A 73 -8.49 5.37 -13.98
C ALA A 73 -9.90 4.82 -13.68
N GLU A 74 -10.00 3.72 -12.93
CA GLU A 74 -11.28 3.15 -12.49
C GLU A 74 -12.03 4.10 -11.56
N PHE A 75 -11.32 4.75 -10.63
CA PHE A 75 -11.92 5.76 -9.74
C PHE A 75 -12.45 6.96 -10.53
N HIS A 76 -11.68 7.47 -11.50
CA HIS A 76 -12.08 8.63 -12.29
C HIS A 76 -13.31 8.36 -13.17
N ASN A 77 -13.48 7.14 -13.67
CA ASN A 77 -14.65 6.78 -14.47
C ASN A 77 -15.92 6.65 -13.63
N ALA A 78 -15.82 6.23 -12.36
CA ALA A 78 -16.97 6.16 -11.46
C ALA A 78 -17.56 7.56 -11.15
N ASP A 79 -16.72 8.58 -11.05
CA ASP A 79 -17.16 9.98 -10.81
C ASP A 79 -17.83 10.63 -12.03
N LEU A 80 -17.77 10.02 -13.22
CA LEU A 80 -18.38 10.51 -14.46
C LEU A 80 -19.74 9.86 -14.76
N GLU A 81 -20.12 8.84 -13.99
CA GLU A 81 -21.39 8.09 -14.15
C GLU A 81 -22.48 8.50 -13.12
N GLU A 82 -22.20 9.45 -12.21
CA GLU A 82 -23.19 10.13 -11.32
C GLU A 82 -23.68 11.47 -11.90
#